data_AF-A0A9E4YSB4-F1
#
_entry.id   AF-A0A9E4YSB4-F1
#
_cell.length_a   1.000
_cell.length_b   1.000
_cell.length_c   1.000
_cell.angle_alpha   90.00
_cell.angle_beta   90.00
_cell.angle_gamma   90.00
#
_symmetry.space_group_name_H-M   'P 1'
#
loop_
_entity.id
_entity.type
_entity.pdbx_description
1 polymer ?
#
loop_
_entity_poly.entity_id
_entity_poly.type
_entity_poly.pdbx_seq_one_letter_code
_entity_poly.pdbx_strand_id
1 'polypeptide(L)'
;MSEDTGRISSFWLLVALVLGILIVGDLTRRMTDARRMERGAQALATQVTALESSNVELEGKIATAGDDASVEAWARSQAKLIRDGERLVVPIPAEEPSLLSVEAPEPPVKTPTMWEVWLALLGVG
;
A
#
# COMPACT_ATOMS: atom_id res chain seq x y z
N MET A 1 -71.71 0.05 40.05
CA MET A 1 -71.68 0.36 38.60
C MET A 1 -70.31 0.98 38.24
N SER A 2 -69.21 0.32 38.64
CA SER A 2 -67.84 0.90 38.54
C SER A 2 -66.82 -0.05 37.88
N GLU A 3 -67.24 -1.24 37.44
CA GLU A 3 -66.35 -2.24 36.83
C GLU A 3 -66.05 -1.97 35.34
N ASP A 4 -66.88 -1.19 34.64
CA ASP A 4 -66.71 -0.93 33.21
C ASP A 4 -65.55 0.03 32.91
N THR A 5 -65.33 1.05 33.74
CA THR A 5 -64.29 2.07 33.55
C THR A 5 -62.87 1.47 33.52
N GLY A 6 -62.59 0.47 34.36
CA GLY A 6 -61.28 -0.17 34.41
C GLY A 6 -60.97 -0.99 33.15
N ARG A 7 -61.99 -1.67 32.61
CA ARG A 7 -61.85 -2.48 31.38
C ARG A 7 -61.61 -1.61 30.15
N ILE A 8 -62.33 -0.49 30.04
CA ILE A 8 -62.16 0.48 28.94
C ILE A 8 -60.77 1.13 28.98
N SER A 9 -60.29 1.53 30.17
CA SER A 9 -58.93 2.08 30.32
C SER A 9 -57.83 1.08 29.94
N SER A 10 -57.96 -0.18 30.38
CA SER A 10 -57.01 -1.24 30.04
C SER A 10 -56.99 -1.53 28.54
N PHE A 11 -58.16 -1.48 27.88
CA PHE A 11 -58.26 -1.58 26.43
C PHE A 11 -57.49 -0.45 25.73
N TRP A 12 -57.65 0.81 26.15
CA TRP A 12 -56.92 1.94 25.56
C TRP A 12 -55.40 1.84 25.78
N LEU A 13 -54.95 1.35 26.94
CA LEU A 13 -53.53 1.10 27.19
C LEU A 13 -52.97 0.03 26.24
N LEU A 14 -53.72 -1.06 26.00
CA LEU A 14 -53.31 -2.07 25.03
C LEU A 14 -53.25 -1.52 23.61
N VAL A 15 -54.25 -0.73 23.20
CA VAL A 15 -54.26 -0.07 21.88
C VAL A 15 -53.05 0.85 21.73
N ALA A 16 -52.77 1.68 22.74
CA ALA A 16 -51.61 2.57 22.74
C ALA A 16 -50.29 1.80 22.69
N LEU A 17 -50.18 0.67 23.41
CA LEU A 17 -49.00 -0.19 23.39
C LEU A 17 -48.77 -0.79 22.00
N VAL A 18 -49.81 -1.36 21.40
CA VAL A 18 -49.73 -1.95 20.05
C VAL A 18 -49.34 -0.88 19.04
N LEU A 19 -49.97 0.29 19.09
CA LEU A 19 -49.65 1.40 18.20
C LEU A 19 -48.20 1.88 18.37
N GLY A 20 -47.73 1.98 19.62
CA GLY A 20 -46.34 2.31 19.92
C GLY A 20 -45.35 1.31 19.31
N ILE A 21 -45.62 0.01 19.44
CA ILE A 21 -44.78 -1.05 18.85
C ILE A 21 -44.76 -0.95 17.33
N LEU A 22 -45.91 -0.69 16.70
CA LEU A 22 -46.00 -0.53 15.24
C LEU A 22 -45.18 0.68 14.74
N ILE A 23 -45.27 1.82 15.43
CA ILE A 23 -44.52 3.04 15.08
C ILE A 23 -43.01 2.81 15.22
N VAL A 24 -42.57 2.26 16.36
CA VAL A 24 -41.14 1.97 16.58
C VAL A 24 -40.63 0.95 15.57
N GLY A 25 -41.44 -0.06 15.23
CA GLY A 25 -41.10 -1.04 14.21
C GLY A 25 -40.92 -0.43 12.82
N ASP A 26 -41.86 0.42 12.38
CA ASP A 26 -41.77 1.12 11.10
C ASP A 26 -40.55 2.06 11.04
N LEU A 27 -40.35 2.85 12.09
CA LEU A 27 -39.21 3.77 12.18
C LEU A 27 -37.88 3.03 12.15
N THR A 28 -37.78 1.91 12.86
CA THR A 28 -36.59 1.05 12.87
C THR A 28 -36.27 0.49 11.48
N ARG A 29 -37.29 0.02 10.75
CA ARG A 29 -37.13 -0.48 9.38
C ARG A 29 -36.64 0.61 8.44
N ARG A 30 -37.31 1.77 8.42
CA ARG A 30 -36.90 2.92 7.59
C ARG A 30 -35.47 3.38 7.89
N MET A 31 -35.09 3.43 9.16
CA MET A 31 -33.74 3.84 9.54
C MET A 31 -32.69 2.81 9.10
N THR A 32 -33.01 1.52 9.18
CA THR A 32 -32.13 0.44 8.72
C THR A 32 -31.93 0.49 7.21
N ASP A 33 -33.00 0.71 6.46
CA ASP A 33 -32.93 0.85 4.99
C ASP A 33 -32.13 2.08 4.58
N ALA A 34 -32.38 3.24 5.21
CA ALA A 34 -31.62 4.45 4.97
C ALA A 34 -30.11 4.25 5.25
N ARG A 35 -29.77 3.62 6.38
CA ARG A 35 -28.36 3.30 6.72
C ARG A 35 -27.73 2.30 5.75
N ARG A 36 -28.51 1.38 5.18
CA ARG A 36 -28.00 0.44 4.17
C ARG A 36 -27.71 1.16 2.85
N MET A 37 -28.60 2.04 2.41
CA MET A 37 -28.41 2.86 1.21
C MET A 37 -27.21 3.79 1.37
N GLU A 38 -27.09 4.48 2.49
CA GLU A 38 -25.97 5.37 2.81
C GLU A 38 -24.62 4.65 2.74
N ARG A 39 -24.51 3.48 3.38
CA ARG A 39 -23.28 2.67 3.32
C ARG A 39 -22.95 2.23 1.89
N GLY A 40 -23.96 1.90 1.09
CA GLY A 40 -23.77 1.59 -0.33
C GLY A 40 -23.24 2.80 -1.10
N ALA A 41 -23.84 3.96 -0.91
CA ALA A 41 -23.41 5.21 -1.56
C ALA A 41 -21.97 5.58 -1.18
N GLN A 42 -21.60 5.49 0.11
CA GLN A 42 -20.24 5.77 0.58
C GLN A 42 -19.20 4.80 -0.02
N ALA A 43 -19.52 3.51 -0.13
CA ALA A 43 -18.65 2.53 -0.76
C ALA A 43 -18.46 2.82 -2.26
N LEU A 44 -19.51 3.24 -2.97
CA LEU A 44 -19.42 3.63 -4.38
C LEU A 44 -18.59 4.91 -4.54
N ALA A 45 -18.85 5.94 -3.73
CA ALA A 45 -18.09 7.19 -3.77
C ALA A 45 -16.58 6.95 -3.56
N THR A 46 -16.23 6.09 -2.60
CA THR A 46 -14.83 5.71 -2.34
C THR A 46 -14.18 5.05 -3.56
N GLN A 47 -14.90 4.14 -4.24
CA GLN A 47 -14.41 3.49 -5.44
C GLN A 47 -14.24 4.48 -6.60
N VAL A 48 -15.19 5.40 -6.78
CA VAL A 48 -15.11 6.46 -7.80
C VAL A 48 -13.89 7.35 -7.55
N THR A 49 -13.70 7.84 -6.33
CA THR A 49 -12.52 8.66 -5.99
C THR A 49 -11.21 7.91 -6.23
N ALA A 50 -11.15 6.62 -5.90
CA ALA A 50 -9.99 5.80 -6.19
C ALA A 50 -9.73 5.70 -7.71
N LEU A 51 -10.77 5.43 -8.50
CA LEU A 51 -10.66 5.37 -9.97
C LEU A 51 -10.24 6.70 -10.58
N GLU A 52 -10.82 7.81 -10.14
CA GLU A 52 -10.45 9.15 -10.59
C GLU A 52 -8.98 9.46 -10.29
N SER A 53 -8.50 9.10 -9.09
CA SER A 53 -7.09 9.29 -8.72
C SER A 53 -6.14 8.48 -9.62
N SER A 54 -6.48 7.22 -9.92
CA SER A 54 -5.70 6.40 -10.83
C SER A 54 -5.74 6.93 -12.26
N ASN A 55 -6.89 7.47 -12.69
CA ASN A 55 -7.01 8.04 -14.03
C ASN A 55 -6.12 9.28 -14.19
N VAL A 56 -6.09 10.18 -13.21
CA VAL A 56 -5.18 11.34 -13.22
C VAL A 56 -3.71 10.89 -13.26
N GLU A 57 -3.33 9.85 -12.51
CA GLU A 57 -1.98 9.30 -12.57
C GLU A 57 -1.65 8.72 -13.95
N LEU A 58 -2.58 7.98 -14.55
CA LEU A 58 -2.43 7.40 -15.89
C LEU A 58 -2.36 8.49 -16.97
N GLU A 59 -3.19 9.52 -16.90
CA GLU A 59 -3.16 10.67 -17.80
C GLU A 59 -1.81 11.41 -17.71
N GLY A 60 -1.26 11.60 -16.51
CA GLY A 60 0.08 12.16 -16.33
C GLY A 60 1.19 11.31 -16.96
N LYS A 61 1.09 9.98 -16.83
CA LYS A 61 2.01 9.04 -17.48
C LYS A 61 1.89 9.10 -19.01
N ILE A 62 0.67 9.17 -19.55
CA ILE A 62 0.43 9.30 -20.99
C ILE A 62 1.03 10.61 -21.52
N ALA A 63 0.80 11.73 -20.82
CA ALA A 63 1.36 13.04 -21.19
C ALA A 63 2.89 13.04 -21.25
N THR A 64 3.55 12.26 -20.37
CA THR A 64 5.02 12.13 -20.35
C THR A 64 5.54 11.09 -21.36
N ALA A 65 4.77 10.02 -21.59
CA ALA A 65 5.11 8.95 -22.53
C ALA A 65 4.93 9.36 -24.00
N GLY A 66 4.06 10.35 -24.28
CA GLY A 66 3.80 10.87 -25.62
C GLY A 66 4.85 11.85 -26.16
N ASP A 67 5.87 12.22 -25.38
CA ASP A 67 6.99 13.02 -25.88
C ASP A 67 7.90 12.16 -26.78
N ASP A 68 8.31 12.69 -27.93
CA ASP A 68 9.14 11.97 -28.92
C ASP A 68 10.44 11.43 -28.29
N ALA A 69 10.98 12.14 -27.29
CA ALA A 69 12.16 11.72 -26.54
C ALA A 69 11.93 10.45 -25.70
N SER A 70 10.74 10.28 -25.11
CA SER A 70 10.37 9.09 -24.34
C SER A 70 10.22 7.87 -25.25
N VAL A 71 9.62 8.04 -26.43
CA VAL A 71 9.49 7.00 -27.45
C VAL A 71 10.87 6.58 -27.97
N GLU A 72 11.73 7.56 -28.27
CA GLU A 72 13.10 7.32 -28.74
C GLU A 72 13.96 6.59 -27.68
N ALA A 73 13.82 6.94 -26.40
CA ALA A 73 14.51 6.26 -25.30
C ALA A 73 14.05 4.81 -25.13
N TRP A 74 12.74 4.54 -25.21
CA TRP A 74 12.22 3.16 -25.20
C TRP A 74 12.69 2.36 -26.41
N ALA A 75 12.63 2.96 -27.60
CA ALA A 75 13.03 2.33 -28.85
C ALA A 75 14.49 1.84 -28.80
N ARG A 76 15.41 2.67 -28.28
CA ARG A 76 16.83 2.29 -28.14
C ARG A 76 17.09 1.31 -26.99
N SER A 77 16.46 1.51 -25.83
CA SER A 77 16.78 0.75 -24.62
C SER A 77 16.15 -0.64 -24.61
N GLN A 78 14.83 -0.72 -24.84
CA GLN A 78 14.03 -1.93 -24.72
C GLN A 78 13.85 -2.65 -26.05
N ALA A 79 13.45 -1.91 -27.11
CA ALA A 79 13.19 -2.52 -28.41
C ALA A 79 14.44 -2.71 -29.27
N LYS A 80 15.60 -2.18 -28.83
CA LYS A 80 16.90 -2.20 -29.55
C LYS A 80 16.78 -1.72 -31.01
N LEU A 81 15.82 -0.85 -31.27
CA LEU A 81 15.62 -0.23 -32.57
C LEU A 81 16.71 0.82 -32.81
N ILE A 82 17.15 0.89 -34.06
CA ILE A 82 18.18 1.81 -34.53
C ILE A 82 17.60 2.62 -35.70
N ARG A 83 18.05 3.86 -35.89
CA ARG A 83 17.63 4.66 -37.06
C ARG A 83 18.26 4.12 -38.34
N ASP A 84 17.66 4.46 -39.48
CA ASP A 84 18.26 4.16 -40.78
C ASP A 84 19.69 4.76 -40.85
N GLY A 85 20.67 3.89 -41.07
CA GLY A 85 22.10 4.25 -41.14
C GLY A 85 22.90 4.06 -39.84
N GLU A 86 22.26 3.74 -38.72
CA GLU A 86 22.96 3.43 -37.45
C GLU A 86 23.41 1.94 -37.42
N ARG A 87 24.46 1.63 -36.64
CA ARG A 87 24.93 0.24 -36.40
C ARG A 87 24.84 -0.10 -34.92
N LEU A 88 24.06 -1.12 -34.58
CA LEU A 88 23.97 -1.66 -33.22
C LEU A 88 25.26 -2.44 -32.89
N VAL A 89 26.02 -1.96 -31.90
CA VAL A 89 27.20 -2.68 -31.38
C VAL A 89 26.84 -3.30 -30.04
N VAL A 90 26.92 -4.63 -29.96
CA VAL A 90 26.74 -5.38 -28.71
C VAL A 90 28.12 -5.76 -28.19
N PRO A 91 28.59 -5.22 -27.04
CA PRO A 91 29.85 -5.62 -26.46
C PRO A 91 29.80 -7.10 -26.03
N ILE A 92 30.70 -7.91 -26.56
CA ILE A 92 30.96 -9.25 -26.01
C ILE A 92 31.96 -9.06 -24.87
N PRO A 93 31.68 -9.56 -23.65
CA PRO A 93 32.66 -9.50 -22.57
C PRO A 93 33.93 -10.23 -23.02
N ALA A 94 35.08 -9.58 -22.86
CA ALA A 94 36.36 -10.25 -23.04
C ALA A 94 36.43 -11.42 -22.05
N GLU A 95 36.91 -12.59 -22.50
CA GLU A 95 37.35 -13.64 -21.58
C GLU A 95 38.27 -13.01 -20.53
N GLU A 96 38.02 -13.33 -19.27
CA GLU A 96 38.56 -12.62 -18.11
C GLU A 96 40.05 -12.33 -18.26
N PRO A 97 40.52 -11.12 -17.91
CA PRO A 97 41.95 -10.86 -17.87
C PRO A 97 42.58 -11.87 -16.91
N SER A 98 43.56 -12.63 -17.39
CA SER A 98 44.37 -13.51 -16.56
C SER A 98 44.83 -12.69 -15.35
N LEU A 99 44.33 -13.05 -14.17
CA LEU A 99 44.67 -12.37 -12.93
C LEU A 99 46.18 -12.45 -12.78
N LEU A 100 46.88 -11.35 -13.07
CA LEU A 100 48.27 -11.20 -12.66
C LEU A 100 48.25 -11.38 -11.14
N SER A 101 48.95 -12.43 -10.69
CA SER A 101 49.02 -12.81 -9.28
C SER A 101 49.45 -11.59 -8.47
N VAL A 102 48.51 -10.97 -7.78
CA VAL A 102 48.79 -9.91 -6.81
C VAL A 102 49.53 -10.60 -5.66
N GLU A 103 50.77 -10.18 -5.42
CA GLU A 103 51.56 -10.66 -4.29
C GLU A 103 50.79 -10.37 -2.99
N ALA A 104 50.57 -11.44 -2.20
CA ALA A 104 49.74 -11.36 -1.01
C ALA A 104 50.36 -10.38 0.01
N PRO A 105 49.58 -9.51 0.66
CA PRO A 105 50.11 -8.61 1.67
C PRO A 105 50.70 -9.39 2.84
N GLU A 106 51.88 -8.95 3.33
CA GLU A 106 52.52 -9.53 4.51
C GLU A 106 51.56 -9.54 5.71
N PRO A 107 51.57 -10.60 6.53
CA PRO A 107 50.66 -10.70 7.67
C PRO A 107 50.88 -9.53 8.62
N PRO A 108 49.81 -8.91 9.16
CA PRO A 108 49.94 -7.80 10.08
C PRO A 108 50.68 -8.26 11.35
N VAL A 109 51.72 -7.52 11.73
CA VAL A 109 52.41 -7.71 13.01
C VAL A 109 51.38 -7.51 14.12
N LYS A 110 51.09 -8.56 14.90
CA LYS A 110 50.20 -8.46 16.07
C LYS A 110 50.82 -7.51 17.08
N THR A 111 50.22 -6.33 17.24
CA THR A 111 50.52 -5.45 18.36
C THR A 111 49.96 -6.06 19.64
N PRO A 112 50.76 -6.22 20.71
CA PRO A 112 50.27 -6.76 21.97
C PRO A 112 49.17 -5.85 22.53
N THR A 113 48.16 -6.46 23.13
CA THR A 113 47.10 -5.73 23.81
C THR A 113 47.65 -5.06 25.06
N MET A 114 47.05 -3.94 25.48
CA MET A 114 47.48 -3.21 26.68
C MET A 114 47.55 -4.13 27.92
N TRP A 115 46.70 -5.14 28.00
CA TRP A 115 46.66 -6.12 29.09
C TRP A 115 47.86 -7.08 29.09
N GLU A 116 48.29 -7.56 27.93
CA GLU A 116 49.51 -8.39 27.81
C GLU A 116 50.76 -7.60 28.24
N VAL A 117 50.79 -6.30 27.96
CA VAL A 117 51.86 -5.41 28.44
C VAL A 117 51.86 -5.32 29.97
N TRP A 118 50.69 -5.19 30.60
CA TRP A 118 50.59 -5.15 32.06
C TRP A 118 51.03 -6.47 32.73
N LEU A 119 50.69 -7.62 32.15
CA LEU A 119 51.12 -8.92 32.66
C LEU A 119 52.64 -9.09 32.60
N ALA A 120 53.25 -8.66 31.49
CA ALA A 120 54.72 -8.68 31.34
C ALA A 120 55.41 -7.79 32.39
N LEU A 121 54.85 -6.62 32.70
CA LEU A 121 55.39 -5.73 33.73
C LEU A 121 55.25 -6.29 35.15
N LEU A 122 54.19 -7.08 35.41
CA LEU A 122 53.96 -7.72 36.71
C LEU A 122 54.72 -9.05 36.87
N GLY A 123 55.54 -9.45 35.88
CA GLY A 123 56.42 -10.61 35.96
C GLY A 123 55.68 -11.95 35.98
N VAL A 124 54.42 -11.99 35.54
CA VAL A 124 53.65 -13.22 35.40
C VAL A 124 53.77 -13.67 33.94
N GLY A 125 54.78 -14.49 33.68
CA GLY A 125 55.06 -15.15 32.41
C GLY A 125 55.50 -16.60 32.65
#